data_AF-A0A946IPG6-F1
#
_entry.id   AF-A0A946IPG6-F1
#
_cell.length_a   1.000
_cell.length_b   1.000
_cell.length_c   1.000
_cell.angle_alpha   90.00
_cell.angle_beta   90.00
_cell.angle_gamma   90.00
#
_symmetry.space_group_name_H-M   'P 1'
#
loop_
_entity.id
_entity.type
_entity.pdbx_description
1 polymer ?
#
loop_
_entity_poly.entity_id
_entity_poly.type
_entity_poly.pdbx_seq_one_letter_code
_entity_poly.pdbx_strand_id
1 'polypeptide(L)' 'MTAIIGIGSFGGVKLDEYYPNKYSVFTIICSLVSIGIALYYVIKQVTDFSNKEDHKK' A
#
# COMPACT_ATOMS: atom_id res chain seq x y z
N MET A 1 -8.56 1.69 6.70
CA MET A 1 -7.93 2.56 5.68
C MET A 1 -7.34 3.82 6.33
N THR A 2 -8.12 4.63 7.04
CA THR A 2 -7.65 5.88 7.68
C THR A 2 -6.48 5.69 8.67
N ALA A 3 -6.50 4.64 9.49
CA ALA A 3 -5.41 4.35 10.44
C ALA A 3 -4.08 4.01 9.72
N ILE A 4 -4.18 3.33 8.58
CA ILE A 4 -3.02 2.88 7.79
C ILE A 4 -2.39 4.08 7.09
N ILE A 5 -3.23 4.98 6.57
CA ILE A 5 -2.81 6.22 5.91
C ILE A 5 -2.23 7.20 6.93
N GLY A 6 -2.86 7.37 8.10
CA GLY A 6 -2.34 8.26 9.15
C GLY A 6 -0.96 7.85 9.66
N ILE A 7 -0.74 6.56 9.90
CA ILE A 7 0.54 6.02 10.36
C ILE A 7 1.60 6.08 9.23
N GLY A 8 1.21 5.75 8.00
CA GLY A 8 2.11 5.81 6.84
C GLY A 8 2.53 7.23 6.47
N SER A 9 1.61 8.19 6.47
CA SER A 9 1.90 9.60 6.18
C SER A 9 2.73 10.26 7.28
N PHE A 10 2.42 10.03 8.56
CA PHE A 10 3.19 10.62 9.66
C PHE A 10 4.59 9.99 9.79
N GLY A 11 4.69 8.67 9.62
CA GLY A 11 5.97 7.96 9.60
C GLY A 11 6.82 8.32 8.38
N GLY A 12 6.19 8.48 7.21
CA GLY A 12 6.85 8.88 5.98
C GLY A 12 7.42 10.30 6.07
N VAL A 13 6.61 11.28 6.51
CA VAL A 13 7.04 12.68 6.64
C VAL A 13 8.17 12.83 7.67
N LYS A 14 8.08 12.19 8.83
CA LYS A 14 9.16 12.25 9.83
C LYS A 14 10.45 11.58 9.36
N LEU A 15 10.36 10.52 8.57
CA LEU A 15 11.53 9.80 8.08
C LEU A 15 12.16 10.50 6.87
N ASP A 16 11.36 11.19 6.06
CA ASP A 16 11.83 12.09 5.01
C ASP A 16 12.53 13.33 5.58
N GLU A 17 12.09 13.82 6.75
CA GLU A 17 12.70 14.96 7.45
C GLU A 17 14.00 14.60 8.20
N TYR A 18 14.09 13.37 8.74
CA TYR A 18 15.30 12.89 9.46
C TYR A 18 16.45 12.50 8.52
N TYR A 19 16.15 12.17 7.26
CA TYR A 19 17.13 11.97 6.20
C TYR A 19 17.06 13.14 5.21
N PRO A 20 17.84 14.23 5.40
CA PRO A 20 17.92 15.36 4.48
C PRO A 20 18.68 14.96 3.20
N ASN A 21 18.20 13.93 2.51
CA ASN A 21 18.66 13.55 1.20
C ASN A 21 17.76 14.27 0.20
N LYS A 22 18.35 15.02 -0.74
CA LYS A 22 17.58 15.83 -1.73
C LYS A 22 16.54 15.06 -2.55
N TYR A 23 16.57 13.74 -2.49
CA TYR A 23 15.56 12.85 -3.04
C TYR A 23 14.74 12.27 -1.88
N SER A 24 13.43 12.55 -1.90
CA SER A 24 12.39 12.02 -1.00
C SER A 24 12.19 10.51 -1.21
N VAL A 25 13.27 9.72 -1.06
CA VAL A 25 13.32 8.28 -1.39
C VAL A 25 12.36 7.51 -0.51
N PHE A 26 12.15 7.96 0.74
CA PHE A 26 11.25 7.30 1.67
C PHE A 26 9.79 7.45 1.23
N THR A 27 9.40 8.65 0.78
CA THR A 27 8.09 8.89 0.16
C THR A 27 7.90 8.03 -1.10
N ILE A 28 8.94 7.90 -1.93
CA ILE A 28 8.90 7.08 -3.16
C ILE A 28 8.69 5.60 -2.82
N ILE A 29 9.49 5.03 -1.91
CA ILE A 29 9.39 3.63 -1.50
C ILE A 29 8.03 3.37 -0.82
N CYS A 30 7.59 4.27 0.07
CA CYS A 30 6.30 4.14 0.74
C CYS A 30 5.13 4.16 -0.27
N SER A 31 5.18 5.04 -1.26
CA SER A 31 4.19 5.09 -2.35
C SER A 31 4.24 3.82 -3.21
N LEU A 32 5.43 3.34 -3.57
CA LEU A 32 5.62 2.12 -4.37
C LEU A 32 5.04 0.89 -3.66
N VAL A 33 5.30 0.77 -2.36
CA VAL A 33 4.77 -0.32 -1.52
C VAL A 33 3.25 -0.21 -1.38
N SER A 34 2.71 0.99 -1.17
CA SER A 34 1.26 1.21 -1.08
C SER A 34 0.55 0.79 -2.38
N ILE A 35 1.11 1.15 -3.54
CA ILE A 35 0.57 0.76 -4.85
C ILE A 35 0.66 -0.76 -5.04
N GLY A 36 1.79 -1.37 -4.69
CA GLY A 36 1.99 -2.82 -4.76
C GLY A 36 0.99 -3.59 -3.90
N ILE A 37 0.77 -3.16 -2.66
CA ILE A 37 -0.21 -3.77 -1.74
C ILE A 37 -1.63 -3.59 -2.27
N ALA A 38 -1.98 -2.42 -2.80
CA ALA A 38 -3.30 -2.17 -3.37
C ALA A 38 -3.57 -3.10 -4.56
N LEU A 39 -2.62 -3.24 -5.48
CA LEU A 39 -2.72 -4.15 -6.61
C LEU A 39 -2.82 -5.61 -6.16
N TYR A 40 -2.00 -6.04 -5.20
CA TYR A 40 -2.09 -7.39 -4.65
C TYR A 40 -3.46 -7.66 -4.04
N TYR A 41 -4.02 -6.70 -3.29
CA TYR A 41 -5.33 -6.85 -2.65
C TYR A 41 -6.46 -6.92 -3.69
N VAL A 42 -6.38 -6.13 -4.77
CA VAL A 42 -7.32 -6.20 -5.89
C VAL A 42 -7.25 -7.54 -6.61
N ILE A 43 -6.04 -8.00 -6.96
CA ILE A 43 -5.84 -9.30 -7.63
C ILE A 43 -6.36 -10.43 -6.75
N LYS A 44 -6.00 -10.42 -5.46
CA LYS A 44 -6.47 -11.41 -4.50
C LYS A 44 -7.99 -11.38 -4.37
N GLN A 45 -8.61 -10.20 -4.27
CA GLN A 45 -10.07 -10.08 -4.22
C GLN A 45 -10.72 -10.68 -5.48
N VAL A 46 -10.21 -10.37 -6.67
CA VAL A 46 -10.75 -10.89 -7.94
C VAL A 46 -10.60 -12.42 -8.01
N THR A 47 -9.45 -12.96 -7.61
CA THR A 47 -9.22 -14.42 -7.57
C THR A 47 -10.11 -15.12 -6.55
N ASP A 48 -10.27 -14.58 -5.34
CA ASP A 48 -11.18 -15.11 -4.32
C ASP A 48 -12.65 -15.04 -4.78
N PHE A 49 -13.03 -13.96 -5.47
CA PHE A 49 -14.37 -13.80 -6.04
C PHE A 49 -14.63 -14.86 -7.11
N SER A 50 -13.67 -15.09 -8.01
CA SER A 50 -13.77 -16.10 -9.06
C SER A 50 -13.83 -17.53 -8.52
N ASN A 51 -13.20 -17.81 -7.38
CA ASN A 51 -13.23 -19.15 -6.77
C ASN A 51 -14.55 -19.42 -6.03
N LYS A 52 -15.21 -18.38 -5.50
CA LYS A 52 -16.52 -18.51 -4.84
C LYS A 52 -17.68 -18.79 -5.78
N GLU A 53 -17.58 -18.44 -7.07
CA GLU A 53 -18.63 -18.68 -8.05
C GLU A 53 -18.70 -20.13 -8.52
N ASP A 54 -17.63 -20.92 -8.35
CA ASP A 54 -17.60 -22.34 -8.75
C ASP A 54 -18.35 -23.26 -7.76
N HIS A 55 -18.43 -22.87 -6.48
CA HIS A 55 -19.07 -23.70 -5.44
C HIS A 55 -20.58 -23.45 -5.24
N LYS A 56 -21.20 -22.66 -6.13
CA LYS A 56 -22.64 -22.32 -6.11
C LYS A 56 -23.34 -22.70 -7.42
N LYS A 57 -22.87 -23.75 -8.10
CA LYS A 57 -23.53 -24.33 -9.28
C LYS A 57 -23.97 -25.77 -9.01
#